data_AF-A0A2G5U8P7-F1
#
_entry.id   AF-A0A2G5U8P7-F1
#
_cell.length_a   1.000
_cell.length_b   1.000
_cell.length_c   1.000
_cell.angle_alpha   90.00
_cell.angle_beta   90.00
_cell.angle_gamma   90.00
#
_symmetry.space_group_name_H-M   'P 1'
#
loop_
_entity.id
_entity.type
_entity.pdbx_description
1 polymer ?
#
loop_
_entity_poly.entity_id
_entity_poly.type
_entity_poly.pdbx_seq_one_letter_code
_entity_poly.pdbx_strand_id
1 'polypeptide(L)'
;MMNYCYQATCDYDDMMILELNENIQLDDYAYPACVSNWDFNNTDTSGTVMLRSGVFQVTGSYNDGRFIWISGEGVNVRPGDSGGSDIHYDNGRYYLVGVNSVSFDTGFNAGASSVFAHFNKICRYTGVC
;
A
#
# COMPACT_ATOMS: atom_id res chain seq x y z
N MET A 1 12.14 9.39 19.30
CA MET A 1 11.92 8.55 18.11
C MET A 1 10.81 7.56 18.45
N MET A 2 9.59 7.77 17.96
CA MET A 2 8.48 6.85 18.16
C MET A 2 8.39 5.92 16.95
N ASN A 3 8.88 4.69 17.07
CA ASN A 3 8.64 3.65 16.06
C ASN A 3 7.26 3.03 16.31
N TYR A 4 6.35 3.23 15.37
CA TYR A 4 5.05 2.58 15.34
C TYR A 4 5.17 1.23 14.64
N CYS A 5 5.69 0.21 15.33
CA CYS A 5 5.61 -1.17 14.85
C CYS A 5 4.97 -2.01 15.96
N TYR A 6 3.67 -2.25 15.85
CA TYR A 6 2.96 -3.22 16.68
C TYR A 6 2.78 -4.50 15.86
N GLN A 7 3.83 -5.33 15.86
CA GLN A 7 3.89 -6.69 15.28
C GLN A 7 3.54 -6.81 13.77
N ALA A 8 4.57 -7.03 12.95
CA ALA A 8 4.48 -7.20 11.50
C ALA A 8 3.90 -8.57 11.10
N THR A 9 2.58 -8.71 11.04
CA THR A 9 1.91 -9.86 10.42
C THR A 9 0.61 -9.43 9.72
N CYS A 10 0.06 -10.30 8.87
CA CYS A 10 -1.22 -10.06 8.20
C CYS A 10 -2.43 -9.97 9.16
N ASP A 11 -2.27 -10.34 10.43
CA ASP A 11 -3.31 -10.22 11.47
C ASP A 11 -3.30 -8.85 12.19
N TYR A 12 -2.25 -8.06 11.99
CA TYR A 12 -2.08 -6.74 12.62
C TYR A 12 -1.94 -5.66 11.55
N ASP A 13 -0.90 -4.82 11.67
CA ASP A 13 -0.64 -3.66 10.82
C ASP A 13 0.88 -3.71 10.47
N ASP A 14 1.25 -4.32 9.34
CA ASP A 14 2.65 -4.42 8.87
C ASP A 14 3.07 -3.19 8.06
N MET A 15 3.03 -2.03 8.72
CA MET A 15 3.40 -0.74 8.15
C MET A 15 4.17 0.10 9.16
N MET A 16 5.19 0.80 8.67
CA MET A 16 6.00 1.72 9.46
C MET A 16 6.10 3.07 8.75
N ILE A 17 6.10 4.15 9.54
CA ILE A 17 6.44 5.50 9.06
C ILE A 17 7.82 5.84 9.59
N LEU A 18 8.73 6.22 8.70
CA LEU A 18 10.07 6.68 9.04
C LEU A 18 10.19 8.17 8.75
N GLU A 19 10.44 8.96 9.79
CA GLU A 19 10.81 10.37 9.63
C GLU A 19 12.30 10.48 9.30
N LEU A 20 12.62 11.23 8.25
CA LEU A 20 14.00 11.47 7.83
C LEU A 20 14.60 12.61 8.66
N ASN A 21 15.90 12.52 8.95
CA ASN A 21 16.61 13.58 9.68
C ASN A 21 16.76 14.87 8.85
N GLU A 22 16.71 14.75 7.52
CA GLU A 22 16.82 15.85 6.58
C GLU A 22 15.78 15.70 5.47
N ASN A 23 15.29 16.83 4.96
CA ASN A 23 14.32 16.84 3.87
C ASN A 23 14.98 16.41 2.56
N ILE A 24 14.30 15.54 1.81
CA ILE A 24 14.67 15.20 0.44
C ILE A 24 14.43 16.42 -0.46
N GLN A 25 15.41 16.76 -1.30
CA GLN A 25 15.22 17.73 -2.37
C GLN A 25 14.40 17.08 -3.49
N LEU A 26 13.29 17.71 -3.86
CA LEU A 26 12.41 17.16 -4.88
C LEU A 26 12.90 17.51 -6.28
N ASP A 27 12.90 16.52 -7.16
CA ASP A 27 13.27 16.63 -8.57
C ASP A 27 12.58 15.54 -9.41
N ASP A 28 13.03 15.36 -10.66
CA ASP A 28 12.48 14.35 -11.59
C ASP A 28 12.73 12.90 -11.14
N TYR A 29 13.63 12.67 -10.18
CA TYR A 29 14.00 11.35 -9.66
C TYR A 29 13.47 11.11 -8.24
N ALA A 30 13.14 12.16 -7.49
CA ALA A 30 12.62 12.09 -6.13
C ALA A 30 11.40 12.99 -5.96
N TYR A 31 10.20 12.37 -5.99
CA TYR A 31 8.95 13.05 -5.70
C TYR A 31 7.98 12.12 -4.94
N PRO A 32 7.10 12.65 -4.09
CA PRO A 32 6.20 11.82 -3.29
C PRO A 32 5.06 11.22 -4.13
N ALA A 33 4.60 10.03 -3.73
CA ALA A 33 3.31 9.50 -4.16
C ALA A 33 2.17 10.09 -3.30
N CYS A 34 0.96 10.12 -3.85
CA CYS A 34 -0.24 10.46 -3.08
C CYS A 34 -0.60 9.32 -2.11
N VAL A 35 -1.09 9.65 -0.92
CA VAL A 35 -1.64 8.66 0.01
C VAL A 35 -3.10 8.41 -0.37
N SER A 36 -3.46 7.17 -0.64
CA SER A 36 -4.81 6.84 -1.08
C SER A 36 -5.77 6.68 0.09
N ASN A 37 -6.90 7.39 0.05
CA ASN A 37 -8.07 7.08 0.89
C ASN A 37 -9.08 6.20 0.13
N TRP A 38 -8.61 5.39 -0.82
CA TRP A 38 -9.47 4.56 -1.64
C TRP A 38 -9.96 3.32 -0.88
N ASP A 39 -11.27 3.22 -0.70
CA ASP A 39 -11.92 2.00 -0.22
C ASP A 39 -12.01 0.96 -1.33
N PHE A 40 -11.29 -0.14 -1.18
CA PHE A 40 -11.34 -1.25 -2.14
C PHE A 40 -12.73 -1.94 -2.18
N ASN A 41 -13.53 -1.83 -1.13
CA ASN A 41 -14.92 -2.33 -1.12
C ASN A 41 -15.88 -1.38 -1.88
N ASN A 42 -15.41 -0.17 -2.24
CA ASN A 42 -16.20 0.87 -2.89
C ASN A 42 -17.52 1.14 -2.14
N THR A 43 -17.50 1.11 -0.81
CA THR A 43 -18.68 1.42 0.02
C THR A 43 -19.03 2.91 -0.02
N ASP A 44 -18.10 3.74 -0.48
CA ASP A 44 -18.25 5.18 -0.65
C ASP A 44 -18.71 5.59 -2.07
N THR A 45 -18.95 4.62 -2.97
CA THR A 45 -19.32 4.84 -4.38
C THR A 45 -18.30 5.66 -5.20
N SER A 46 -17.06 5.81 -4.71
CA SER A 46 -15.99 6.55 -5.41
C SER A 46 -15.35 5.78 -6.57
N GLY A 47 -15.83 4.56 -6.86
CA GLY A 47 -15.57 3.84 -8.09
C GLY A 47 -14.54 2.73 -7.95
N THR A 48 -15.00 1.50 -8.18
CA THR A 48 -14.15 0.34 -8.47
C THR A 48 -13.73 0.37 -9.94
N VAL A 49 -12.75 1.21 -10.29
CA VAL A 49 -11.95 0.98 -11.51
C VAL A 49 -10.49 1.07 -11.11
N MET A 50 -10.01 0.07 -10.38
CA MET A 50 -8.59 -0.09 -10.13
C MET A 50 -8.18 -1.51 -10.50
N LEU A 51 -7.09 -1.59 -11.26
CA LEU A 51 -6.34 -2.80 -11.65
C LEU A 51 -6.91 -3.62 -12.83
N ARG A 52 -7.39 -2.95 -13.89
CA ARG A 52 -7.54 -3.59 -15.22
C ARG A 52 -6.40 -3.30 -16.19
N SER A 53 -5.33 -2.63 -15.75
CA SER A 53 -4.12 -2.44 -16.55
C SER A 53 -2.91 -2.30 -15.62
N GLY A 54 -2.24 -3.40 -15.32
CA GLY A 54 -1.04 -3.45 -14.47
C GLY A 54 -0.56 -4.89 -14.28
N VAL A 55 0.66 -5.04 -13.76
CA VAL A 55 1.29 -6.35 -13.50
C VAL A 55 0.65 -7.07 -12.30
N PHE A 56 -0.04 -6.35 -11.40
CA PHE A 56 -0.71 -6.90 -10.22
C PHE A 56 -2.19 -6.50 -10.16
N GLN A 57 -3.03 -7.38 -9.62
CA GLN A 57 -4.47 -7.19 -9.40
C GLN A 57 -4.82 -7.45 -7.93
N VAL A 58 -5.68 -6.63 -7.34
CA VAL A 58 -6.24 -6.89 -6.00
C VAL A 58 -7.31 -7.95 -6.16
N THR A 59 -7.14 -9.07 -5.45
CA THR A 59 -8.01 -10.25 -5.55
C THR A 59 -8.92 -10.42 -4.35
N GLY A 60 -8.73 -9.63 -3.29
CA GLY A 60 -9.57 -9.64 -2.11
C GLY A 60 -8.95 -8.91 -0.93
N SER A 61 -9.56 -9.09 0.23
CA SER A 61 -9.10 -8.48 1.48
C SER A 61 -9.25 -9.41 2.67
N TYR A 62 -8.54 -9.09 3.74
CA TYR A 62 -8.59 -9.81 5.01
C TYR A 62 -8.61 -8.82 6.18
N ASN A 63 -9.02 -9.29 7.36
CA ASN A 63 -9.01 -8.53 8.62
C ASN A 63 -9.70 -7.16 8.52
N ASP A 64 -10.98 -7.16 8.13
CA ASP A 64 -11.79 -5.95 7.92
C ASP A 64 -11.15 -4.92 6.98
N GLY A 65 -10.40 -5.40 5.98
CA GLY A 65 -9.79 -4.55 4.96
C GLY A 65 -8.42 -3.99 5.34
N ARG A 66 -7.86 -4.36 6.50
CA ARG A 66 -6.49 -3.97 6.90
C ARG A 66 -5.41 -4.58 6.03
N PHE A 67 -5.72 -5.69 5.37
CA PHE A 67 -4.81 -6.37 4.47
C PHE A 67 -5.49 -6.62 3.13
N ILE A 68 -4.78 -6.36 2.03
CA ILE A 68 -5.24 -6.63 0.66
C ILE A 68 -4.44 -7.79 0.07
N TRP A 69 -5.14 -8.67 -0.64
CA TRP A 69 -4.52 -9.73 -1.43
C TRP A 69 -4.30 -9.22 -2.83
N ILE A 70 -3.09 -9.45 -3.35
CA ILE A 70 -2.71 -9.10 -4.71
C ILE A 70 -2.22 -10.32 -5.46
N SER A 71 -2.47 -10.37 -6.77
CA SER A 71 -2.00 -11.42 -7.66
C SER A 71 -1.34 -10.81 -8.89
N GLY A 72 -0.13 -11.27 -9.20
CA GLY A 72 0.64 -10.83 -10.35
C GLY A 72 0.33 -11.63 -11.61
N GLU A 73 0.36 -10.97 -12.77
CA GLU A 73 0.31 -11.64 -14.07
C GLU A 73 1.73 -12.06 -14.48
N GLY A 74 2.23 -13.16 -13.91
CA GLY A 74 3.55 -13.70 -14.24
C GLY A 74 4.72 -13.09 -13.46
N VAL A 75 4.43 -12.23 -12.48
CA VAL A 75 5.44 -11.57 -11.62
C VAL A 75 5.13 -11.84 -10.15
N ASN A 76 6.17 -12.21 -9.40
CA ASN A 76 6.08 -12.51 -7.97
C ASN A 76 6.62 -11.34 -7.14
N VAL A 77 5.92 -11.03 -6.05
CA VAL A 77 6.52 -10.33 -4.90
C VAL A 77 7.49 -11.28 -4.22
N ARG A 78 8.68 -10.80 -3.88
CA ARG A 78 9.77 -11.56 -3.29
C ARG A 78 10.15 -10.96 -1.93
N PRO A 79 10.91 -11.68 -1.09
CA PRO A 79 11.31 -11.16 0.23
C PRO A 79 12.00 -9.78 0.20
N GLY A 80 12.71 -9.45 -0.88
CA GLY A 80 13.36 -8.14 -1.05
C GLY A 80 12.40 -6.98 -1.35
N ASP A 81 11.13 -7.27 -1.64
CA ASP A 81 10.11 -6.27 -1.95
C ASP A 81 9.30 -5.86 -0.70
N SER A 82 9.61 -6.43 0.46
CA SER A 82 8.95 -6.11 1.75
C SER A 82 9.10 -4.62 2.10
N GLY A 83 8.01 -3.99 2.51
CA GLY A 83 7.91 -2.54 2.71
C GLY A 83 7.77 -1.72 1.41
N GLY A 84 7.88 -2.36 0.25
CA GLY A 84 7.69 -1.73 -1.06
C GLY A 84 6.24 -1.30 -1.31
N SER A 85 6.05 -0.37 -2.24
CA SER A 85 4.76 0.25 -2.52
C SER A 85 3.92 -0.53 -3.53
N ASP A 86 2.65 -0.74 -3.21
CA ASP A 86 1.63 -1.04 -4.22
C ASP A 86 1.02 0.27 -4.70
N ILE A 87 1.15 0.52 -6.00
CA ILE A 87 0.83 1.81 -6.61
C ILE A 87 -0.33 1.67 -7.60
N HIS A 88 -1.33 2.52 -7.43
CA HIS A 88 -2.34 2.79 -8.44
C HIS A 88 -1.98 4.07 -9.22
N TYR A 89 -1.99 4.00 -10.55
CA TYR A 89 -1.81 5.16 -11.39
C TYR A 89 -3.16 5.62 -11.94
N ASP A 90 -3.56 6.85 -11.58
CA ASP A 90 -4.78 7.48 -12.06
C ASP A 90 -4.54 8.94 -12.43
N ASN A 91 -5.08 9.36 -13.57
CA ASN A 91 -5.08 10.76 -14.02
C ASN A 91 -3.72 11.47 -13.88
N GLY A 92 -2.62 10.79 -14.21
CA GLY A 92 -1.28 11.37 -14.15
C GLY A 92 -0.60 11.31 -12.78
N ARG A 93 -1.23 10.72 -11.77
CA ARG A 93 -0.72 10.66 -10.39
C ARG A 93 -0.59 9.22 -9.90
N TYR A 94 0.41 9.01 -9.05
CA TYR A 94 0.66 7.74 -8.38
C TYR A 94 0.08 7.77 -6.97
N TYR A 95 -0.74 6.79 -6.63
CA TYR A 95 -1.41 6.64 -5.35
C TYR A 95 -0.92 5.37 -4.66
N LEU A 96 -0.37 5.53 -3.46
CA LEU A 96 -0.01 4.41 -2.60
C LEU A 96 -1.28 3.78 -2.02
N VAL A 97 -1.56 2.53 -2.38
CA VAL A 97 -2.75 1.79 -1.94
C VAL A 97 -2.44 0.67 -0.96
N GLY A 98 -1.21 0.15 -0.99
CA GLY A 98 -0.75 -0.88 -0.07
C GLY A 98 0.76 -0.85 0.14
N VAL A 99 1.21 -1.50 1.21
CA VAL A 99 2.63 -1.73 1.52
C VAL A 99 2.88 -3.23 1.59
N ASN A 100 3.76 -3.73 0.73
CA ASN A 100 4.05 -5.15 0.58
C ASN A 100 4.55 -5.76 1.89
N SER A 101 3.92 -6.86 2.31
CA SER A 101 4.17 -7.47 3.61
C SER A 101 4.49 -8.96 3.47
N VAL A 102 3.67 -9.73 2.76
CA VAL A 102 3.84 -11.18 2.63
C VAL A 102 3.79 -11.64 1.17
N SER A 103 4.54 -12.68 0.83
CA SER A 103 4.45 -13.40 -0.45
C SER A 103 4.18 -14.88 -0.20
N PHE A 104 3.48 -15.54 -1.12
CA PHE A 104 3.25 -16.99 -1.05
C PHE A 104 4.13 -17.72 -2.07
N ASP A 105 4.70 -18.86 -1.65
CA ASP A 105 5.62 -19.65 -2.51
C ASP A 105 4.93 -20.28 -3.74
N THR A 106 3.60 -20.33 -3.76
CA THR A 106 2.81 -20.93 -4.84
C THR A 106 1.81 -19.94 -5.42
N GLY A 107 1.91 -19.68 -6.72
CA GLY A 107 1.08 -18.71 -7.43
C GLY A 107 1.59 -17.29 -7.24
N PHE A 108 1.23 -16.40 -8.16
CA PHE A 108 1.70 -15.01 -8.16
C PHE A 108 1.08 -14.14 -7.07
N ASN A 109 0.72 -14.75 -5.94
CA ASN A 109 -0.05 -14.14 -4.87
C ASN A 109 0.85 -13.57 -3.79
N ALA A 110 0.45 -12.42 -3.30
CA ALA A 110 1.07 -11.73 -2.20
C ALA A 110 0.01 -10.96 -1.43
N GLY A 111 0.40 -10.33 -0.34
CA GLY A 111 -0.47 -9.38 0.31
C GLY A 111 0.27 -8.24 0.98
N ALA A 112 -0.49 -7.18 1.17
CA ALA A 112 0.00 -5.88 1.57
C ALA A 112 -0.91 -5.27 2.63
N SER A 113 -0.31 -4.50 3.53
CA SER A 113 -1.07 -3.68 4.48
C SER A 113 -1.76 -2.54 3.74
N SER A 114 -3.06 -2.42 3.94
CA SER A 114 -3.91 -1.43 3.28
C SER A 114 -3.62 -0.03 3.80
N VAL A 115 -3.29 0.88 2.88
CA VAL A 115 -3.10 2.30 3.20
C VAL A 115 -4.42 2.94 3.62
N PHE A 116 -5.53 2.56 2.97
CA PHE A 116 -6.86 3.06 3.30
C PHE A 116 -7.27 2.75 4.74
N ALA A 117 -7.10 1.50 5.18
CA ALA A 117 -7.41 1.09 6.56
C ALA A 117 -6.59 1.84 7.62
N HIS A 118 -5.47 2.45 7.21
CA HIS A 118 -4.59 3.24 8.07
C HIS A 118 -4.58 4.74 7.73
N PHE A 119 -5.42 5.21 6.79
CA PHE A 119 -5.38 6.56 6.26
C PHE A 119 -5.46 7.62 7.36
N ASN A 120 -6.41 7.49 8.28
CA ASN A 120 -6.56 8.41 9.40
C ASN A 120 -5.35 8.42 10.35
N LYS A 121 -4.68 7.27 10.54
CA LYS A 121 -3.45 7.21 11.35
C LYS A 121 -2.30 7.90 10.60
N ILE A 122 -2.13 7.62 9.31
CA ILE A 122 -1.11 8.25 8.45
C ILE A 122 -1.29 9.77 8.44
N CYS A 123 -2.50 10.25 8.15
CA CYS A 123 -2.87 11.67 8.17
C CYS A 123 -2.60 12.30 9.54
N ARG A 124 -2.92 11.62 10.64
CA ARG A 124 -2.60 12.12 12.00
C ARG A 124 -1.09 12.23 12.27
N TYR A 125 -0.29 11.28 11.82
CA TYR A 125 1.16 11.26 12.11
C TYR A 125 1.98 12.13 11.16
N THR A 126 1.54 12.30 9.92
CA THR A 126 2.31 12.97 8.85
C THR A 126 1.72 14.30 8.42
N GLY A 127 0.44 14.55 8.70
CA GLY A 127 -0.32 15.66 8.14
C GLY A 127 -0.70 15.48 6.66
N VAL A 128 -0.37 14.34 6.04
CA VAL A 128 -0.68 14.04 4.63
C VAL A 128 -1.98 13.24 4.55
N CYS A 129 -2.95 13.85 3.88
CA CYS A 129 -4.29 13.38 3.59
C CYS A 129 -4.65 13.91 2.19
#